data_AF-A0A0F9BUT5-F1
#
_entry.id   AF-A0A0F9BUT5-F1
#
_cell.length_a   1.000
_cell.length_b   1.000
_cell.length_c   1.000
_cell.angle_alpha   90.00
_cell.angle_beta   90.00
_cell.angle_gamma   90.00
#
_symmetry.space_group_name_H-M   'P 1'
#
loop_
_entity.id
_entity.type
_entity.pdbx_description
1 polymer ?
#
loop_
_entity_poly.entity_id
_entity_poly.type
_entity_poly.pdbx_seq_one_letter_code
_entity_poly.pdbx_strand_id
1 'polypeptide(L)'
;MTKPKLTYIWHMYHNQLVTAIFFPAPIKNRRITIKERKPPREHALRLRLLKKVKGKVSDKITTLVMQYYRNGRRYDLTDNKEFLALHKKECKNCPWDGVAIFTEVEPNTFVGGLFRNDKANNTSQT
;
A
#
# COMPACT_ATOMS: atom_id res chain seq x y z
N MET A 1 4.64 -14.38 25.18
CA MET A 1 4.18 -13.78 23.91
C MET A 1 4.92 -12.47 23.69
N THR A 2 5.55 -12.26 22.53
CA THR A 2 6.21 -10.97 22.23
C THR A 2 5.16 -9.88 22.04
N LYS A 3 5.31 -8.76 22.74
CA LYS A 3 4.41 -7.60 22.61
C LYS A 3 4.41 -7.14 21.14
N PRO A 4 3.25 -6.89 20.53
CA PRO A 4 3.18 -6.43 19.14
C PRO A 4 3.95 -5.11 19.02
N LYS A 5 4.88 -5.05 18.08
CA LYS A 5 5.67 -3.85 17.81
C LYS A 5 5.14 -3.18 16.57
N LEU A 6 4.37 -2.10 16.75
CA LEU A 6 3.88 -1.29 15.66
C LEU A 6 5.06 -0.71 14.87
N THR A 7 5.06 -0.93 13.57
CA THR A 7 6.01 -0.38 12.62
C THR A 7 5.21 0.10 11.40
N TYR A 8 5.62 1.21 10.81
CA TYR A 8 5.02 1.72 9.57
C TYR A 8 5.96 1.44 8.40
N ILE A 9 5.40 1.07 7.25
CA ILE A 9 6.14 0.79 6.02
C ILE A 9 5.57 1.61 4.88
N TRP A 10 6.43 2.33 4.17
CA TRP A 10 6.11 3.02 2.93
C TRP A 10 5.83 2.02 1.81
N HIS A 11 4.77 2.27 1.05
CA HIS A 11 4.48 1.59 -0.23
C HIS A 11 4.55 0.07 -0.16
N MET A 12 4.08 -0.52 0.95
CA MET A 12 4.02 -1.97 1.06
C MET A 12 3.10 -2.56 -0.01
N TYR A 13 2.01 -1.86 -0.33
CA TYR A 13 1.13 -2.11 -1.47
C TYR A 13 1.23 -0.95 -2.45
N HIS A 14 0.92 -1.17 -3.74
CA HIS A 14 1.06 -0.10 -4.74
C HIS A 14 0.03 1.02 -4.54
N ASN A 15 -1.07 0.75 -3.85
CA ASN A 15 -2.23 1.63 -3.66
C ASN A 15 -2.34 2.12 -2.21
N GLN A 16 -1.26 2.04 -1.44
CA GLN A 16 -1.24 2.49 -0.06
C GLN A 16 0.04 3.24 0.19
N LEU A 17 -0.10 4.50 0.63
CA LEU A 17 1.04 5.33 1.00
C LEU A 17 1.85 4.66 2.12
N VAL A 18 1.16 4.19 3.16
CA VAL A 18 1.76 3.58 4.34
C VAL A 18 0.93 2.42 4.86
N THR A 19 1.59 1.39 5.37
CA THR A 19 0.94 0.26 6.02
C THR A 19 1.47 0.11 7.45
N ALA A 20 0.57 0.04 8.41
CA ALA A 20 0.87 -0.35 9.79
C ALA A 20 1.00 -1.87 9.90
N ILE A 21 2.12 -2.33 10.47
CA ILE A 21 2.40 -3.74 10.74
C ILE A 21 2.78 -3.94 12.20
N PHE A 22 2.48 -5.12 12.75
CA PHE A 22 2.73 -5.44 14.16
C PHE A 22 3.74 -6.57 14.37
N PHE A 23 4.23 -7.15 13.26
CA PHE A 23 5.12 -8.30 13.23
C PHE A 23 6.41 -7.98 12.46
N PRO A 24 7.55 -8.61 12.78
CA PRO A 24 8.86 -8.26 12.22
C PRO A 24 9.17 -8.85 10.84
N ALA A 25 8.51 -9.94 10.42
CA ALA A 25 8.78 -10.62 9.14
C ALA A 25 8.25 -9.99 7.81
N PRO A 26 7.31 -9.02 7.79
CA PRO A 26 6.55 -8.72 6.57
C PRO A 26 7.37 -8.04 5.47
N ILE A 27 8.46 -7.31 5.78
CA ILE A 27 9.30 -6.71 4.72
C ILE A 27 10.03 -7.77 3.93
N LYS A 28 10.67 -8.75 4.59
CA LYS A 28 11.43 -9.82 3.92
C LYS A 28 10.51 -10.62 3.00
N ASN A 29 9.38 -11.06 3.54
CA ASN A 29 8.37 -11.80 2.79
C ASN A 29 7.83 -10.97 1.62
N ARG A 30 7.61 -9.66 1.83
CA ARG A 30 7.14 -8.78 0.76
C ARG A 30 8.17 -8.63 -0.36
N ARG A 31 9.47 -8.55 -0.06
CA ARG A 31 10.52 -8.50 -1.09
C ARG A 31 10.53 -9.78 -1.93
N ILE A 32 10.33 -10.93 -1.31
CA ILE A 32 10.20 -12.23 -1.99
C ILE A 32 8.97 -12.20 -2.91
N THR A 33 7.80 -11.85 -2.37
CA THR A 33 6.56 -11.75 -3.16
C THR A 33 6.66 -10.78 -4.34
N ILE A 34 7.36 -9.65 -4.18
CA ILE A 34 7.59 -8.72 -5.29
C ILE A 34 8.35 -9.41 -6.41
N LYS A 35 9.44 -10.12 -6.09
CA LYS A 35 10.26 -10.80 -7.08
C LYS A 35 9.56 -11.97 -7.76
N GLU A 36 8.78 -12.74 -7.01
CA GLU A 36 8.13 -13.96 -7.51
C GLU A 36 6.84 -13.71 -8.28
N ARG A 37 6.05 -12.69 -7.90
CA ARG A 37 4.66 -12.57 -8.37
C ARG A 37 4.30 -11.26 -9.05
N LYS A 38 5.18 -10.24 -9.02
CA LYS A 38 4.89 -8.93 -9.64
C LYS A 38 5.56 -8.81 -10.99
N PRO A 39 5.05 -7.96 -11.90
CA PRO A 39 5.70 -7.73 -13.19
C PRO A 39 7.15 -7.26 -13.00
N PRO A 40 8.15 -7.81 -13.72
CA PRO A 40 9.56 -7.45 -13.56
C PRO A 40 9.83 -5.95 -13.68
N ARG A 41 9.11 -5.25 -14.58
CA ARG A 41 9.17 -3.79 -14.75
C ARG A 41 8.86 -2.99 -13.48
N GLU A 42 8.08 -3.56 -12.56
CA GLU A 42 7.69 -2.91 -11.32
C GLU A 42 8.65 -3.18 -10.16
N HIS A 43 9.53 -4.19 -10.27
CA HIS A 43 10.35 -4.66 -9.15
C HIS A 43 11.25 -3.56 -8.63
N ALA A 44 11.96 -2.86 -9.53
CA ALA A 44 12.91 -1.82 -9.16
C ALA A 44 12.24 -0.72 -8.33
N LEU A 45 11.09 -0.22 -8.78
CA LEU A 45 10.35 0.81 -8.07
C LEU A 45 9.82 0.30 -6.72
N ARG A 46 9.12 -0.84 -6.71
CA ARG A 46 8.55 -1.43 -5.49
C ARG A 46 9.61 -1.68 -4.43
N LEU A 47 10.74 -2.30 -4.80
CA LEU A 47 11.83 -2.61 -3.87
C LEU A 47 12.53 -1.36 -3.35
N ARG A 48 12.65 -0.30 -4.18
CA ARG A 48 13.22 0.99 -3.77
C ARG A 48 12.34 1.72 -2.74
N LEU A 49 11.02 1.67 -2.91
CA LEU A 49 10.06 2.36 -2.06
C LEU A 49 9.71 1.60 -0.77
N LEU A 50 9.81 0.26 -0.78
CA LEU A 50 9.52 -0.60 0.37
C LEU A 50 10.52 -0.40 1.52
N LYS A 51 10.24 0.56 2.38
CA LYS A 51 11.11 0.98 3.49
C LYS A 51 10.29 1.25 4.75
N LYS A 52 10.92 1.06 5.92
CA LYS A 52 10.32 1.48 7.19
C LYS A 52 10.26 3.01 7.26
N VAL A 53 9.18 3.54 7.82
CA VAL A 53 9.10 4.94 8.23
C VAL A 53 10.11 5.18 9.34
N LYS A 54 10.89 6.26 9.24
CA LYS A 54 11.90 6.63 10.25
C LYS A 54 11.42 7.71 11.20
N GLY A 55 10.55 8.59 10.72
CA GLY A 55 10.02 9.73 11.46
C GLY A 55 9.15 9.32 12.63
N LYS A 56 9.14 10.18 13.64
CA LYS A 56 8.24 10.04 14.78
C LYS A 56 6.82 10.39 14.34
N VAL A 57 5.89 9.49 14.62
CA VAL A 57 4.45 9.68 14.44
C VAL A 57 3.86 10.01 15.81
N SER A 58 2.83 10.85 15.87
CA SER A 58 2.21 11.23 17.14
C SER A 58 1.64 10.02 17.90
N ASP A 59 1.66 10.11 19.24
CA ASP A 59 1.09 9.07 20.11
C ASP A 59 -0.41 8.93 19.90
N LYS A 60 -1.09 10.01 19.48
CA LYS A 60 -2.51 10.02 19.12
C LYS A 60 -2.78 9.06 17.95
N ILE A 61 -2.03 9.19 16.85
CA ILE A 61 -2.18 8.29 15.70
C ILE A 61 -1.77 6.86 16.08
N THR A 62 -0.67 6.71 16.82
CA THR A 62 -0.21 5.40 17.29
C THR A 62 -1.30 4.67 18.09
N THR A 63 -1.94 5.39 19.02
CA THR A 63 -3.04 4.86 19.84
C THR A 63 -4.24 4.47 18.99
N LEU A 64 -4.62 5.32 18.03
CA LEU A 64 -5.73 5.07 17.11
C LEU A 64 -5.49 3.81 16.26
N VAL A 65 -4.29 3.69 15.67
CA VAL A 65 -3.90 2.52 14.87
C VAL A 65 -3.94 1.24 15.71
N MET A 66 -3.46 1.30 16.96
CA MET A 66 -3.51 0.17 17.90
C MET A 66 -4.96 -0.22 18.25
N GLN A 67 -5.85 0.74 18.44
CA GLN A 67 -7.27 0.49 18.73
C GLN A 67 -7.96 -0.21 17.56
N TYR A 68 -7.77 0.27 16.33
CA TYR A 68 -8.33 -0.37 15.13
C TYR A 68 -7.83 -1.80 14.99
N TYR A 69 -6.52 -2.02 15.17
CA TYR A 69 -5.93 -3.36 15.12
C TYR A 69 -6.53 -4.32 16.15
N ARG A 70 -6.72 -3.87 17.40
CA ARG A 70 -7.37 -4.67 18.46
C ARG A 70 -8.81 -5.03 18.11
N ASN A 71 -9.49 -4.18 17.34
CA ASN A 71 -10.84 -4.40 16.85
C ASN A 71 -10.88 -5.22 15.53
N GLY A 72 -9.76 -5.80 15.11
CA GLY A 72 -9.66 -6.57 13.86
C GLY A 72 -9.77 -5.73 12.59
N ARG A 73 -9.62 -4.40 12.69
CA ARG A 73 -9.71 -3.46 11.56
C ARG A 73 -8.35 -2.90 11.20
N ARG A 74 -8.19 -2.51 9.94
CA ARG A 74 -7.05 -1.69 9.50
C ARG A 74 -7.47 -0.23 9.46
N TYR A 75 -6.61 0.64 9.94
CA TYR A 75 -6.81 2.08 9.84
C TYR A 75 -6.13 2.57 8.57
N ASP A 76 -6.88 3.25 7.70
CA ASP A 76 -6.33 3.89 6.52
C ASP A 76 -5.60 5.18 6.92
N LEU A 77 -4.38 5.32 6.44
CA LEU A 77 -3.45 6.40 6.78
C LEU A 77 -3.05 7.20 5.54
N THR A 78 -3.68 6.94 4.39
CA THR A 78 -3.31 7.52 3.10
C THR A 78 -3.41 9.05 3.12
N ASP A 79 -4.49 9.60 3.67
CA ASP A 79 -4.73 11.05 3.72
C ASP A 79 -4.21 11.72 4.99
N ASN A 80 -3.46 10.98 5.83
CA ASN A 80 -3.00 11.51 7.09
C ASN A 80 -1.87 12.53 6.89
N LYS A 81 -2.08 13.76 7.35
CA LYS A 81 -1.14 14.89 7.20
C LYS A 81 0.25 14.62 7.79
N GLU A 82 0.36 13.88 8.89
CA GLU A 82 1.66 13.54 9.48
C GLU A 82 2.44 12.59 8.55
N PHE A 83 1.77 11.58 7.99
CA PHE A 83 2.39 10.65 7.05
C PHE A 83 2.74 11.32 5.72
N LEU A 84 1.90 12.21 5.20
CA LEU A 84 2.22 12.99 4.00
C LEU A 84 3.47 13.88 4.22
N ALA A 85 3.55 14.55 5.37
CA ALA A 85 4.71 15.38 5.72
C ALA A 85 5.99 14.54 5.88
N LEU A 86 5.91 13.35 6.49
CA LEU A 86 7.04 12.43 6.61
C LEU A 86 7.44 11.83 5.27
N HIS A 87 6.48 11.44 4.44
CA HIS A 87 6.71 10.88 3.11
C HIS A 87 7.47 11.87 2.23
N LYS A 88 7.08 13.16 2.23
CA LYS A 88 7.81 14.21 1.51
C LYS A 88 9.28 14.33 1.91
N LYS A 89 9.61 14.05 3.18
CA LYS A 89 10.98 14.09 3.72
C LYS A 89 11.77 12.82 3.41
N GLU A 90 11.14 11.66 3.55
CA GLU A 90 11.81 10.35 3.52
C GLU A 90 11.81 9.68 2.15
N CYS A 91 10.79 9.94 1.34
CA CYS A 91 10.51 9.25 0.09
C CYS A 91 10.76 10.15 -1.12
N LYS A 92 12.04 10.44 -1.40
CA LYS A 92 12.45 11.28 -2.54
C LYS A 92 12.14 10.60 -3.88
N ASN A 93 11.72 11.39 -4.88
CA ASN A 93 11.35 10.93 -6.22
C ASN A 93 10.35 9.77 -6.18
N CYS A 94 9.27 9.97 -5.44
CA CYS A 94 8.18 9.01 -5.31
C CYS A 94 7.09 9.36 -6.33
N PRO A 95 6.66 8.41 -7.18
CA PRO A 95 5.58 8.62 -8.16
C PRO A 95 4.18 8.44 -7.54
N TRP A 96 4.06 8.59 -6.23
CA TRP A 96 2.78 8.49 -5.54
C TRP A 96 1.88 9.66 -5.96
N ASP A 97 0.74 9.35 -6.55
CA ASP A 97 -0.22 10.34 -7.07
C ASP A 97 -1.38 10.64 -6.10
N GLY A 98 -1.37 10.04 -4.90
CA GLY A 98 -2.48 10.09 -3.94
C GLY A 98 -3.30 8.80 -3.90
N VAL A 99 -3.17 7.95 -4.91
CA VAL A 99 -3.93 6.70 -5.06
C VAL A 99 -3.00 5.51 -5.22
N ALA A 100 -2.00 5.61 -6.10
CA ALA A 100 -1.04 4.55 -6.39
C ALA A 100 0.35 5.07 -6.77
N ILE A 101 1.35 4.18 -6.76
CA ILE A 101 2.71 4.43 -7.30
C ILE A 101 2.85 4.05 -8.78
N PHE A 102 1.80 3.45 -9.36
CA PHE A 102 1.71 3.11 -10.77
C PHE A 102 0.38 3.66 -11.26
N THR A 103 0.42 4.66 -12.13
CA THR A 103 -0.76 5.09 -12.89
C THR A 103 -1.04 4.01 -13.93
N GLU A 104 -2.24 3.44 -13.95
CA GLU A 104 -2.67 2.54 -15.02
C GLU A 104 -2.78 3.34 -16.32
N VAL A 105 -1.66 3.54 -16.99
CA VAL A 105 -1.64 4.02 -18.37
C VAL A 105 -0.69 3.13 -19.14
N GLU A 106 -1.14 1.91 -19.43
CA GLU A 106 -0.75 1.29 -20.68
C GLU A 106 -2.01 0.95 -21.48
N PRO A 107 -2.21 1.60 -22.64
CA PRO A 107 -3.18 1.10 -23.59
C PRO A 107 -2.63 -0.25 -24.10
N ASN A 108 -3.45 -1.29 -23.99
CA ASN A 108 -3.31 -2.54 -24.74
C ASN A 108 -2.41 -3.66 -24.18
N THR A 109 -2.61 -4.08 -22.92
CA THR A 109 -2.27 -5.46 -22.53
C THR A 109 -3.48 -6.18 -21.94
N PHE A 110 -3.97 -7.15 -22.73
CA PHE A 110 -4.99 -8.15 -22.41
C PHE A 110 -4.85 -8.68 -20.96
N VAL A 111 -5.89 -8.46 -20.16
CA VAL A 111 -5.92 -8.82 -18.74
C VAL A 111 -6.26 -10.30 -18.60
N GLY A 112 -5.26 -11.10 -18.26
CA GLY A 112 -5.47 -12.49 -17.85
C GLY A 112 -6.25 -12.56 -16.54
N GLY A 113 -7.56 -12.78 -16.66
CA GLY A 113 -8.35 -13.58 -15.72
C GLY A 113 -8.80 -12.89 -14.44
N LEU A 114 -9.85 -12.07 -14.54
CA LEU A 114 -10.95 -12.01 -13.57
C LEU A 114 -12.08 -11.22 -14.21
N PHE A 115 -13.02 -11.95 -14.82
CA PHE A 115 -14.27 -11.39 -15.31
C PHE A 115 -15.00 -10.70 -14.15
N ARG A 116 -15.13 -9.37 -14.20
CA ARG A 116 -16.27 -8.71 -13.57
C ARG A 116 -17.48 -9.04 -14.43
N ASN A 117 -18.32 -9.95 -13.94
CA ASN A 117 -19.65 -10.18 -14.49
C ASN A 117 -20.54 -8.98 -14.13
N ASP A 118 -20.48 -7.94 -14.95
CA ASP A 118 -21.54 -6.94 -14.95
C ASP A 118 -22.68 -7.49 -15.83
N LYS A 119 -23.50 -8.35 -15.22
CA LYS A 119 -24.88 -8.53 -15.67
C LYS A 119 -25.61 -7.23 -15.35
N ALA A 120 -25.91 -6.44 -16.38
CA ALA A 120 -27.07 -5.55 -16.36
C ALA A 120 -27.63 -5.43 -17.78
N ASN A 121 -28.80 -6.03 -17.96
CA ASN A 121 -29.73 -5.84 -19.06
C ASN A 121 -29.88 -4.34 -19.41
N ASN A 122 -29.98 -4.00 -20.71
CA ASN A 122 -31.26 -3.58 -21.28
C ASN A 122 -31.23 -3.50 -22.81
N THR A 123 -32.04 -4.37 -23.41
CA THR A 123 -32.94 -4.14 -24.55
C THR A 123 -33.11 -2.69 -25.02
N SER A 124 -32.93 -2.43 -26.32
CA SER A 124 -34.02 -2.10 -27.26
C SER A 124 -33.54 -1.32 -28.50
N GLN A 125 -33.92 -1.83 -29.67
CA GLN A 125 -34.38 -1.12 -30.88
C GLN A 125 -33.32 -0.29 -31.64
N THR A 126 -33.16 -0.39 -32.95
CA THR A 126 -34.10 -0.70 -34.05
C THR A 126 -33.43 -1.51 -35.15
#